data_AF-A0A9E8MUA1-F1
#
_entry.id   AF-A0A9E8MUA1-F1
#
_cell.length_a   1.000
_cell.length_b   1.000
_cell.length_c   1.000
_cell.angle_alpha   90.00
_cell.angle_beta   90.00
_cell.angle_gamma   90.00
#
_symmetry.space_group_name_H-M   'P 1'
#
loop_
_entity.id
_entity.type
_entity.pdbx_description
1 polymer ?
#
loop_
_entity_poly.entity_id
_entity_poly.type
_entity_poly.pdbx_seq_one_letter_code
_entity_poly.pdbx_strand_id
1 'polypeptide(L)'
;MNIQTILSKPIPVVWYRFKQLLKLHYYFRTQFWSQVEKQIANKVSKADTFKAKSQLFHDDFKGYNESTSTGSRTTLEKASRILEGTISIFEADYEFDFPLQWNIDWRANETWDNKYFKGYSFYQANKEKEYDVKFPWELSRLSFLITVSERILY
;
A
#
# COMPACT_ATOMS: atom_id res chain seq x y z
N MET A 1 20.71 -9.48 17.14
CA MET A 1 19.96 -8.43 17.86
C MET A 1 20.94 -7.72 18.79
N ASN A 2 21.18 -6.43 18.57
CA ASN A 2 22.22 -5.68 19.27
C ASN A 2 21.76 -5.32 20.68
N ILE A 3 22.56 -5.61 21.72
CA ILE A 3 22.17 -5.46 23.14
C ILE A 3 21.88 -3.98 23.48
N GLN A 4 22.53 -3.06 22.78
CA GLN A 4 22.35 -1.61 22.94
C GLN A 4 20.94 -1.12 22.57
N THR A 5 20.20 -1.81 21.69
CA THR A 5 18.86 -1.39 21.25
C THR A 5 17.74 -1.81 22.22
N ILE A 6 18.05 -2.65 23.20
CA ILE A 6 17.09 -3.11 24.23
C ILE A 6 17.07 -2.13 25.40
N LEU A 7 18.21 -1.53 25.72
CA LEU A 7 18.41 -0.60 26.85
C LEU A 7 17.88 0.82 26.62
N SER A 8 17.60 1.23 25.37
CA SER A 8 17.04 2.55 25.05
C SER A 8 15.52 2.63 25.17
N LYS A 9 14.84 1.52 25.50
CA LYS A 9 13.37 1.47 25.55
C LYS A 9 12.88 1.90 26.94
N PRO A 10 11.84 2.75 27.03
CA PRO A 10 11.27 3.13 28.31
C PRO A 10 10.80 1.89 29.08
N ILE A 11 11.04 1.84 30.39
CA ILE A 11 10.72 0.72 31.30
C ILE A 11 9.28 0.19 31.11
N PRO A 12 8.25 1.04 30.94
CA PRO A 12 6.89 0.57 30.65
C PRO A 12 6.77 -0.31 29.39
N VAL A 13 7.54 -0.01 28.34
CA VAL A 13 7.54 -0.76 27.08
C VAL A 13 8.17 -2.13 27.26
N VAL A 14 9.29 -2.19 28.00
CA VAL A 14 9.96 -3.47 28.30
C VAL A 14 9.04 -4.37 29.13
N TRP A 15 8.37 -3.81 30.14
CA TRP A 15 7.40 -4.53 30.96
C TRP A 15 6.19 -5.02 30.17
N TYR A 16 5.65 -4.18 29.28
CA TYR A 16 4.56 -4.58 28.39
C TYR A 16 4.96 -5.76 27.49
N ARG A 17 6.18 -5.72 26.91
CA ARG A 17 6.71 -6.83 26.09
C ARG A 17 6.89 -8.11 26.91
N PHE A 18 7.38 -8.00 28.15
CA PHE A 18 7.49 -9.15 29.05
C PHE A 18 6.13 -9.77 29.38
N LYS A 19 5.13 -8.95 29.71
CA LYS A 19 3.75 -9.41 29.92
C LYS A 19 3.16 -10.06 28.67
N GLN A 20 3.44 -9.53 27.47
CA GLN A 20 3.03 -10.15 26.21
C GLN A 20 3.65 -11.53 26.02
N LEU A 21 4.95 -11.70 26.32
CA LEU A 21 5.63 -12.99 26.23
C LEU A 21 5.04 -14.03 27.18
N LEU A 22 4.78 -13.65 28.43
CA LEU A 22 4.13 -14.54 29.40
C LEU A 22 2.72 -14.97 28.94
N LYS A 23 1.92 -14.02 28.44
CA LYS A 23 0.59 -14.35 27.87
C LYS A 23 0.71 -15.28 26.68
N LEU A 24 1.64 -15.03 25.77
CA LEU A 24 1.85 -15.87 24.58
C LEU A 24 2.26 -17.30 24.97
N HIS A 25 3.17 -17.43 25.94
CA HIS A 25 3.59 -18.74 26.45
C HIS A 25 2.42 -19.48 27.12
N TYR A 26 1.61 -18.76 27.91
CA TYR A 26 0.40 -19.31 28.49
C TYR A 26 -0.60 -19.77 27.42
N TYR A 27 -0.84 -18.98 26.38
CA TYR A 27 -1.74 -19.35 25.26
C TYR A 27 -1.24 -20.57 24.49
N PHE A 28 0.07 -20.69 24.29
CA PHE A 28 0.66 -21.87 23.66
C PHE A 28 0.47 -23.12 24.53
N ARG A 29 0.78 -23.02 25.83
CA ARG A 29 0.64 -24.14 26.78
C ARG A 29 -0.80 -24.61 26.95
N THR A 30 -1.75 -23.69 26.93
CA THR A 30 -3.18 -23.98 27.10
C THR A 30 -3.90 -24.34 25.81
N GLN A 31 -3.19 -24.44 24.68
CA GLN A 31 -3.80 -24.68 23.35
C GLN A 31 -4.95 -23.70 23.06
N PHE A 32 -4.85 -22.49 23.61
CA PHE A 32 -5.90 -21.46 23.54
C PHE A 32 -6.28 -21.15 22.10
N TRP A 33 -5.29 -21.05 21.21
CA TRP A 33 -5.52 -20.82 19.79
C TRP A 33 -6.29 -21.95 19.10
N SER A 34 -6.09 -23.21 19.50
CA SER A 34 -6.88 -24.34 18.97
C SER A 34 -8.35 -24.25 19.41
N GLN A 35 -8.61 -23.79 20.63
CA GLN A 35 -9.98 -23.58 21.11
C GLN A 35 -10.66 -22.40 20.38
N VAL A 36 -9.95 -21.30 20.17
CA VAL A 36 -10.43 -20.15 19.40
C VAL A 36 -10.69 -20.54 17.94
N GLU A 37 -9.79 -21.29 17.31
CA GLU A 37 -9.95 -21.80 15.96
C GLU A 37 -11.21 -22.66 15.83
N LYS A 38 -11.43 -23.61 16.75
CA LYS A 38 -12.66 -24.42 16.78
C LYS A 38 -13.91 -23.56 16.92
N GLN A 39 -13.88 -22.52 17.76
CA GLN A 39 -15.02 -21.60 17.91
C GLN A 39 -15.28 -20.77 16.66
N ILE A 40 -14.23 -20.28 15.99
CA ILE A 40 -14.32 -19.53 14.74
C ILE A 40 -14.82 -20.44 13.63
N ALA A 41 -14.24 -21.63 13.46
CA ALA A 41 -14.67 -22.60 12.46
C ALA A 41 -16.15 -23.01 12.64
N ASN A 42 -16.59 -23.20 13.89
CA ASN A 42 -18.01 -23.48 14.19
C ASN A 42 -18.92 -22.29 13.90
N LYS A 43 -18.45 -21.05 14.06
CA LYS A 43 -19.21 -19.84 13.68
C LYS A 43 -19.24 -19.62 12.17
N VAL A 44 -18.12 -19.82 11.48
CA VAL A 44 -17.99 -19.64 10.02
C VAL A 44 -18.74 -20.73 9.25
N SER A 45 -18.73 -21.97 9.73
CA SER A 45 -19.53 -23.05 9.12
C SER A 45 -21.04 -22.89 9.34
N LYS A 46 -21.45 -22.19 10.39
CA LYS A 46 -22.86 -21.85 10.67
C LYS A 46 -23.29 -20.51 10.06
N ALA A 47 -22.34 -19.65 9.70
CA ALA A 47 -22.64 -18.44 8.97
C ALA A 47 -22.95 -18.86 7.53
N ASP A 48 -24.03 -18.32 6.96
CA ASP A 48 -24.25 -18.42 5.52
C ASP A 48 -22.97 -17.98 4.82
N THR A 49 -22.41 -18.86 3.98
CA THR A 49 -21.27 -18.52 3.12
C THR A 49 -21.55 -17.15 2.52
N PHE A 50 -20.64 -16.21 2.73
CA PHE A 50 -20.76 -14.83 2.26
C PHE A 50 -20.91 -14.82 0.73
N LYS A 51 -22.15 -14.95 0.25
CA LYS A 51 -22.56 -14.86 -1.15
C LYS A 51 -22.84 -13.40 -1.49
N ALA A 52 -22.00 -12.48 -1.01
CA ALA A 52 -22.08 -11.13 -1.53
C ALA A 52 -21.53 -11.18 -2.95
N LYS A 53 -22.42 -10.99 -3.92
CA LYS A 53 -22.02 -10.74 -5.31
C LYS A 53 -21.08 -9.54 -5.28
N SER A 54 -19.91 -9.67 -5.91
CA SER A 54 -18.92 -8.59 -5.95
C SER A 54 -19.59 -7.33 -6.46
N GLN A 55 -19.63 -6.27 -5.64
CA GLN A 55 -20.17 -4.98 -6.09
C GLN A 55 -19.30 -4.32 -7.17
N LEU A 56 -18.13 -4.88 -7.46
CA LEU A 56 -17.29 -4.45 -8.60
C LEU A 56 -17.91 -4.79 -9.95
N PHE A 57 -18.83 -5.77 -10.00
CA PHE A 57 -19.46 -6.21 -11.24
C PHE A 57 -20.98 -6.22 -11.06
N HIS A 58 -21.65 -5.25 -11.68
CA HIS A 58 -23.10 -5.24 -11.78
C HIS A 58 -23.49 -5.91 -13.10
N ASP A 59 -24.42 -6.89 -13.06
CA ASP A 59 -24.85 -7.57 -14.29
C ASP A 59 -25.50 -6.61 -15.30
N ASP A 60 -26.02 -5.48 -14.80
CA ASP A 60 -26.71 -4.45 -15.58
C ASP A 60 -25.85 -3.20 -15.85
N PHE A 61 -24.52 -3.29 -15.77
CA PHE A 61 -23.65 -2.13 -16.02
C PHE A 61 -23.78 -1.65 -17.48
N LYS A 62 -24.53 -0.57 -17.70
CA LYS A 62 -24.70 0.11 -19.00
C LYS A 62 -23.72 1.27 -19.22
N GLY A 63 -22.78 1.48 -18.28
CA GLY A 63 -22.02 2.73 -18.12
C GLY A 63 -21.00 3.06 -19.21
N TYR A 64 -20.71 2.15 -20.15
CA TYR A 64 -19.85 2.47 -21.30
C TYR A 64 -20.61 3.11 -22.48
N ASN A 65 -21.95 3.08 -22.49
CA ASN A 65 -22.75 3.55 -23.63
C ASN A 65 -23.15 5.03 -23.54
N GLU A 66 -23.01 5.67 -22.38
CA GLU A 66 -23.25 7.11 -22.24
C GLU A 66 -21.95 7.87 -22.53
N SER A 67 -21.74 8.21 -23.81
CA SER A 67 -20.66 9.11 -24.21
C SER A 67 -20.91 10.50 -23.62
N THR A 68 -20.43 10.74 -22.42
CA THR A 68 -20.20 12.09 -21.91
C THR A 68 -18.98 12.64 -22.63
N SER A 69 -19.20 13.18 -23.84
CA SER A 69 -18.17 13.61 -24.79
C SER A 69 -17.08 14.51 -24.19
N THR A 70 -17.41 15.31 -23.17
CA THR A 70 -16.46 16.15 -22.44
C THR A 70 -15.59 15.37 -21.46
N GLY A 71 -16.17 14.41 -20.72
CA GLY A 71 -15.46 13.57 -19.76
C GLY A 71 -14.42 12.69 -20.46
N SER A 72 -14.84 12.00 -21.53
CA SER A 72 -13.96 11.16 -22.34
C SER A 72 -12.76 11.93 -22.91
N ARG A 73 -12.96 13.17 -23.37
CA ARG A 73 -11.86 13.97 -23.93
C ARG A 73 -10.81 14.32 -22.87
N THR A 74 -11.22 14.74 -21.67
CA THR A 74 -10.27 15.06 -20.59
C THR A 74 -9.51 13.83 -20.10
N THR A 75 -10.16 12.67 -20.04
CA THR A 75 -9.50 11.39 -19.74
C THR A 75 -8.47 11.02 -20.81
N LEU A 76 -8.82 11.17 -22.10
CA LEU A 76 -7.92 10.89 -23.22
C LEU A 76 -6.69 11.80 -23.23
N GLU A 77 -6.86 13.08 -22.93
CA GLU A 77 -5.77 14.05 -22.80
C GLU A 77 -4.85 13.68 -21.63
N LYS A 78 -5.40 13.36 -20.45
CA LYS A 78 -4.62 12.89 -19.29
C LYS A 78 -3.88 11.59 -19.60
N ALA A 79 -4.53 10.63 -20.25
CA ALA A 79 -3.91 9.37 -20.65
C ALA A 79 -2.75 9.60 -21.63
N SER A 80 -2.90 10.52 -22.59
CA SER A 80 -1.81 10.88 -23.52
C SER A 80 -0.62 11.47 -22.79
N ARG A 81 -0.84 12.40 -21.85
CA ARG A 81 0.23 12.97 -21.02
C ARG A 81 1.00 11.89 -20.24
N ILE A 82 0.30 10.90 -19.69
CA ILE A 82 0.92 9.77 -18.98
C ILE A 82 1.79 8.92 -19.90
N LEU A 83 1.31 8.63 -21.12
CA LEU A 83 2.07 7.86 -22.11
C LEU A 83 3.30 8.62 -22.63
N GLU A 84 3.25 9.95 -22.62
CA GLU A 84 4.38 10.84 -22.91
C GLU A 84 5.35 10.96 -21.73
N GLY A 85 5.05 10.35 -20.58
CA GLY A 85 5.92 10.34 -19.39
C GLY A 85 5.53 11.34 -18.31
N THR A 86 4.48 12.13 -18.50
CA THR A 86 3.99 13.07 -17.48
C THR A 86 3.03 12.39 -16.50
N ILE A 87 3.46 12.13 -15.27
CA ILE A 87 2.66 11.44 -14.24
C ILE A 87 2.50 12.33 -13.02
N SER A 88 1.25 12.49 -12.56
CA SER A 88 0.93 13.25 -11.35
C SER A 88 1.14 12.41 -10.08
N ILE A 89 1.97 12.91 -9.16
CA ILE A 89 2.24 12.31 -7.84
C ILE A 89 2.01 13.38 -6.76
N PHE A 90 1.15 13.10 -5.77
CA PHE A 90 0.74 14.10 -4.77
C PHE A 90 0.28 15.44 -5.36
N GLU A 91 -0.55 15.37 -6.41
CA GLU A 91 -1.12 16.55 -7.09
C GLU A 91 -0.10 17.43 -7.84
N ALA A 92 1.15 16.99 -7.96
CA ALA A 92 2.17 17.63 -8.78
C ALA A 92 2.53 16.76 -9.98
N ASP A 93 2.68 17.37 -11.15
CA ASP A 93 3.09 16.70 -12.38
C ASP A 93 4.61 16.57 -12.44
N TYR A 94 5.09 15.38 -12.75
CA TYR A 94 6.50 15.08 -12.97
C TYR A 94 6.71 14.40 -14.32
N GLU A 95 7.84 14.68 -14.94
CA GLU A 95 8.27 14.04 -16.18
C GLU A 95 9.15 12.82 -15.85
N PHE A 96 8.87 11.72 -16.55
CA PHE A 96 9.57 10.47 -16.38
C PHE A 96 9.97 9.87 -17.72
N ASP A 97 11.18 9.34 -17.76
CA ASP A 97 11.60 8.46 -18.83
C ASP A 97 11.18 7.01 -18.54
N PHE A 98 10.79 6.28 -19.59
CA PHE A 98 10.54 4.86 -19.51
C PHE A 98 11.82 4.07 -19.85
N PRO A 99 12.16 3.00 -19.11
CA PRO A 99 11.42 2.41 -17.99
C PRO A 99 11.56 3.19 -16.67
N LEU A 100 10.46 3.22 -15.89
CA LEU A 100 10.42 3.93 -14.60
C LEU A 100 11.40 3.34 -13.58
N GLN A 101 12.07 4.23 -12.85
CA GLN A 101 12.95 3.87 -11.74
C GLN A 101 12.19 3.83 -10.41
N TRP A 102 11.70 2.65 -10.05
CA TRP A 102 10.79 2.46 -8.91
C TRP A 102 11.40 2.68 -7.53
N ASN A 103 12.72 2.66 -7.41
CA ASN A 103 13.42 2.76 -6.13
C ASN A 103 14.12 4.11 -5.95
N ILE A 104 13.88 5.09 -6.83
CA ILE A 104 14.55 6.38 -6.79
C ILE A 104 13.53 7.48 -6.49
N ASP A 105 13.87 8.37 -5.56
CA ASP A 105 13.20 9.66 -5.42
C ASP A 105 13.80 10.62 -6.45
N TRP A 106 13.14 10.72 -7.61
CA TRP A 106 13.56 11.52 -8.76
C TRP A 106 13.73 13.01 -8.44
N ARG A 107 13.09 13.52 -7.38
CA ARG A 107 13.17 14.93 -6.98
C ARG A 107 14.53 15.29 -6.38
N ALA A 108 15.15 14.34 -5.69
CA ALA A 108 16.42 14.53 -5.00
C ALA A 108 17.56 13.68 -5.58
N ASN A 109 17.24 12.81 -6.55
CA ASN A 109 18.11 11.76 -7.08
C ASN A 109 18.63 10.81 -5.98
N GLU A 110 17.77 10.49 -5.01
CA GLU A 110 18.11 9.60 -3.90
C GLU A 110 17.63 8.18 -4.19
N THR A 111 18.53 7.21 -4.09
CA THR A 111 18.20 5.80 -4.34
C THR A 111 17.92 5.08 -3.03
N TRP A 112 16.77 4.42 -2.95
CA TRP A 112 16.43 3.56 -1.83
C TRP A 112 16.88 2.12 -2.11
N ASP A 113 17.64 1.56 -1.16
CA ASP A 113 17.98 0.13 -1.17
C ASP A 113 16.72 -0.72 -1.22
N ASN A 114 16.71 -1.86 -1.91
CA ASN A 114 15.55 -2.76 -1.93
C ASN A 114 15.39 -3.49 -0.58
N LYS A 115 14.76 -2.82 0.39
CA LYS A 115 14.56 -3.29 1.77
C LYS A 115 13.07 -3.27 2.09
N TYR A 116 12.64 -4.18 2.96
CA TYR A 116 11.29 -4.12 3.52
C TYR A 116 11.06 -2.78 4.23
N PHE A 117 9.87 -2.21 4.08
CA PHE A 117 9.50 -0.88 4.61
C PHE A 117 9.86 -0.65 6.09
N LYS A 118 9.86 -1.72 6.91
CA LYS A 118 10.22 -1.66 8.34
C LYS A 118 11.71 -1.40 8.60
N GLY A 119 12.56 -1.53 7.58
CA GLY A 119 14.00 -1.35 7.68
C GLY A 119 14.50 0.05 7.36
N TYR A 120 13.65 0.94 6.83
CA TYR A 120 14.06 2.31 6.52
C TYR A 120 13.99 3.19 7.76
N SER A 121 15.06 3.96 7.96
CA SER A 121 15.06 5.09 8.89
C SER A 121 14.53 6.32 8.16
N PHE A 122 13.19 6.41 8.03
CA PHE A 122 12.50 7.51 7.34
C PHE A 122 12.93 8.90 7.86
N TYR A 123 13.18 8.98 9.17
CA TYR A 123 13.57 10.19 9.89
C TYR A 123 15.08 10.27 10.13
N GLN A 124 15.89 10.02 9.11
CA GLN A 124 17.30 10.37 9.21
C GLN A 124 17.41 11.86 9.54
N ALA A 125 18.03 12.18 10.69
CA ALA A 125 18.24 13.56 11.10
C ALA A 125 19.28 14.21 10.17
N ASN A 126 19.11 15.51 9.90
CA ASN A 126 20.01 16.34 9.09
C ASN A 126 20.18 15.86 7.64
N LYS A 127 19.09 15.58 6.92
CA LYS A 127 19.16 15.37 5.48
C LYS A 127 19.57 16.68 4.79
N GLU A 128 20.58 16.62 3.93
CA GLU A 128 20.99 17.76 3.10
C GLU A 128 19.96 18.08 2.00
N LYS A 129 19.17 17.08 1.60
CA LYS A 129 18.13 17.18 0.57
C LYS A 129 16.81 16.63 1.08
N GLU A 130 15.70 17.21 0.64
CA GLU A 130 14.35 16.77 1.01
C GLU A 130 13.92 15.54 0.19
N TYR A 131 14.39 14.36 0.59
CA TYR A 131 14.00 13.09 -0.02
C TYR A 131 13.11 12.25 0.90
N ASP A 132 12.16 11.54 0.30
CA ASP A 132 11.21 10.67 1.01
C ASP A 132 10.81 9.46 0.15
N VAL A 133 10.90 8.26 0.73
CA VAL A 133 10.51 6.99 0.10
C VAL A 133 9.03 6.97 -0.27
N LYS A 134 8.22 7.85 0.32
CA LYS A 134 6.81 8.04 -0.02
C LYS A 134 6.60 8.34 -1.50
N PHE A 135 7.53 9.02 -2.18
CA PHE A 135 7.42 9.36 -3.60
C PHE A 135 7.54 8.15 -4.53
N PRO A 136 8.66 7.39 -4.51
CA PRO A 136 8.74 6.13 -5.27
C PRO A 136 7.64 5.15 -4.88
N TRP A 137 7.22 5.15 -3.60
CA TRP A 137 6.08 4.34 -3.18
C TRP A 137 4.77 4.75 -3.84
N GLU A 138 4.42 6.03 -3.89
CA GLU A 138 3.19 6.48 -4.56
C GLU A 138 3.22 6.15 -6.07
N LEU A 139 4.38 6.32 -6.72
CA LEU A 139 4.56 5.91 -8.12
C LEU A 139 4.29 4.41 -8.30
N SER A 140 4.78 3.57 -7.38
CA SER A 140 4.58 2.11 -7.41
C SER A 140 3.13 1.65 -7.19
N ARG A 141 2.22 2.53 -6.77
CA ARG A 141 0.79 2.21 -6.66
C ARG A 141 0.10 2.13 -8.01
N LEU A 142 0.73 2.63 -9.07
CA LEU A 142 0.24 2.55 -10.45
C LEU A 142 -1.16 3.16 -10.64
N SER A 143 -1.54 4.12 -9.79
CA SER A 143 -2.86 4.77 -9.83
C SER A 143 -3.15 5.40 -11.21
N PHE A 144 -2.11 5.87 -11.89
CA PHE A 144 -2.18 6.43 -13.24
C PHE A 144 -2.61 5.42 -14.32
N LEU A 145 -2.42 4.10 -14.09
CA LEU A 145 -2.82 3.08 -15.05
C LEU A 145 -4.34 2.98 -15.21
N ILE A 146 -5.13 3.41 -14.22
CA ILE A 146 -6.59 3.46 -14.34
C ILE A 146 -6.97 4.39 -15.50
N THR A 147 -6.44 5.61 -15.52
CA THR A 147 -6.66 6.58 -16.59
C THR A 147 -6.20 6.06 -17.96
N VAL A 148 -5.06 5.35 -18.02
CA VAL A 148 -4.57 4.74 -19.26
C VAL A 148 -5.49 3.61 -19.73
N SER A 149 -6.00 2.80 -18.81
CA SER A 149 -6.91 1.69 -19.13
C SER A 149 -8.24 2.17 -19.68
N GLU A 150 -8.77 3.29 -19.17
CA GLU A 150 -9.99 3.91 -19.69
C GLU A 150 -9.82 4.29 -21.17
N ARG A 151 -8.65 4.81 -21.57
CA ARG A 151 -8.36 5.12 -22.98
C ARG A 151 -8.42 3.89 -23.90
N ILE A 152 -8.10 2.69 -23.42
CA ILE A 152 -8.12 1.47 -24.25
C ILE A 152 -9.54 0.95 -24.48
N LEU A 153 -10.45 1.25 -23.55
CA LEU A 153 -11.85 0.80 -23.61
C LEU A 153 -12.73 1.69 -24.51
N TYR A 154 -12.22 2.84 -24.97
CA TYR A 154 -12.86 3.76 -25.91
C TYR A 154 -12.18 3.70 -27.28
#